data_AF-A0A9C8GH49-F1
#
_entry.id   AF-A0A9C8GH49-F1
#
_cell.length_a   1.000
_cell.length_b   1.000
_cell.length_c   1.000
_cell.angle_alpha   90.00
_cell.angle_beta   90.00
_cell.angle_gamma   90.00
#
_symmetry.space_group_name_H-M   'P 1'
#
loop_
_entity.id
_entity.type
_entity.pdbx_description
1 polymer ?
#
loop_
_entity_poly.entity_id
_entity_poly.type
_entity_poly.pdbx_seq_one_letter_code
_entity_poly.pdbx_strand_id
1 'polypeptide(L)'
;MNTRILLTKTSSLILALLALSAAIGVSQTMSAPSSASSKWWGEYFANRDLTGAPAITRYDDAVNGGIDFNWGVGNPHPDIPADNFSARWTRETWFNGGTYRFTVISDDGVRIWVGDQLVVDEWRDRDATPRYIDHYIPAGAHPVRIEYFEHRGGARINVSWKRIVGGATWHAEYYNTRDFAGPVVLQREDAAIDFNWEHDSPDPAVNPDNFSVRWTRTLGFTAGVYRFFASVDDGVRVWVDDQLVIDAWKDQTQPNTSTGDIYLPAGLHTIVVEYYE
;
A
#
# COMPACT_ATOMS: atom_id res chain seq x y z
N MET A 1 -35.23 1.36 -51.71
CA MET A 1 -34.12 2.33 -51.79
C MET A 1 -32.85 1.60 -51.42
N ASN A 2 -32.03 1.32 -52.43
CA ASN A 2 -30.74 0.62 -52.32
C ASN A 2 -29.65 1.60 -51.87
N THR A 3 -28.76 1.18 -50.96
CA THR A 3 -27.32 1.40 -51.15
C THR A 3 -26.51 0.36 -50.37
N ARG A 4 -25.84 -0.55 -51.11
CA ARG A 4 -24.61 -1.25 -50.72
C ARG A 4 -23.45 -0.50 -51.38
N ILE A 5 -22.33 -0.28 -50.70
CA ILE A 5 -21.02 -0.08 -51.36
C ILE A 5 -19.93 -0.85 -50.60
N LEU A 6 -19.09 -1.53 -51.38
CA LEU A 6 -18.03 -2.48 -51.05
C LEU A 6 -16.70 -1.83 -50.60
N LEU A 7 -15.84 -2.69 -50.04
CA LEU A 7 -14.40 -2.51 -49.78
C LEU A 7 -13.58 -2.03 -51.00
N THR A 8 -12.44 -1.37 -50.72
CA THR A 8 -11.21 -1.53 -51.51
C THR A 8 -9.95 -1.45 -50.64
N LYS A 9 -9.06 -2.44 -50.78
CA LYS A 9 -7.62 -2.39 -50.48
C LYS A 9 -6.90 -1.76 -51.69
N THR A 10 -5.88 -0.93 -51.45
CA THR A 10 -4.80 -0.68 -52.42
C THR A 10 -3.44 -0.63 -51.72
N SER A 11 -2.45 -1.23 -52.38
CA SER A 11 -1.10 -1.53 -51.91
C SER A 11 -0.11 -0.36 -51.95
N SER A 12 0.87 -0.44 -51.05
CA SER A 12 2.30 -0.10 -51.15
C SER A 12 2.78 1.09 -51.99
N LEU A 13 3.47 2.02 -51.32
CA LEU A 13 4.69 2.64 -51.84
C LEU A 13 5.86 2.43 -50.85
N ILE A 14 6.96 1.91 -51.39
CA ILE A 14 8.30 1.89 -50.78
C ILE A 14 8.89 3.30 -50.97
N LEU A 15 9.42 3.91 -49.91
CA LEU A 15 10.44 4.95 -50.06
C LEU A 15 11.48 4.91 -48.93
N ALA A 16 12.72 4.63 -49.37
CA ALA A 16 14.03 4.96 -48.86
C ALA A 16 14.27 5.19 -47.35
N LEU A 17 15.17 4.34 -46.86
CA LEU A 17 15.95 4.40 -45.63
C LEU A 17 16.65 5.75 -45.43
N LEU A 18 16.41 6.41 -44.29
CA LEU A 18 17.37 7.26 -43.62
C LEU A 18 17.46 6.74 -42.18
N ALA A 19 18.45 5.87 -41.94
CA ALA A 19 18.80 5.42 -40.61
C ALA A 19 19.49 6.58 -39.88
N LEU A 20 18.70 7.40 -39.20
CA LEU A 20 19.21 8.26 -38.15
C LEU A 20 19.30 7.41 -36.88
N SER A 21 20.51 6.96 -36.55
CA SER A 21 20.78 6.25 -35.30
C SER A 21 20.66 7.23 -34.13
N ALA A 22 19.43 7.49 -33.70
CA ALA A 22 19.18 7.95 -32.36
C ALA A 22 19.37 6.73 -31.45
N ALA A 23 20.53 6.64 -30.80
CA ALA A 23 20.68 5.80 -29.62
C ALA A 23 19.74 6.36 -28.55
N ILE A 24 18.48 5.92 -28.58
CA ILE A 24 17.60 6.04 -27.43
C ILE A 24 18.25 5.15 -26.39
N GLY A 25 18.91 5.78 -25.42
CA GLY A 25 19.34 5.12 -24.21
C GLY A 25 18.11 4.62 -23.49
N VAL A 26 17.67 3.41 -23.84
CA VAL A 26 16.79 2.63 -22.99
C VAL A 26 17.57 2.48 -21.70
N SER A 27 17.09 3.10 -20.62
CA SER A 27 17.58 2.85 -19.29
C SER A 27 17.26 1.39 -18.99
N GLN A 28 18.16 0.49 -19.39
CA GLN A 28 18.03 -0.93 -19.13
C GLN A 28 18.13 -1.08 -17.62
N THR A 29 17.00 -1.27 -16.94
CA THR A 29 17.00 -1.86 -15.61
C THR A 29 17.62 -3.25 -15.79
N MET A 30 18.90 -3.39 -15.48
CA MET A 30 19.54 -4.71 -15.42
C MET A 30 18.73 -5.53 -14.42
N SER A 31 17.93 -6.47 -14.92
CA SER A 31 17.24 -7.42 -14.07
C SER A 31 18.29 -8.29 -13.38
N ALA A 32 18.23 -8.39 -12.05
CA ALA A 32 19.14 -9.22 -11.27
C ALA A 32 19.15 -10.67 -11.79
N PRO A 33 20.30 -11.38 -11.77
CA PRO A 33 20.35 -12.79 -12.13
C PRO A 33 19.46 -13.63 -11.20
N SER A 34 18.74 -14.60 -11.77
CA SER A 34 17.86 -15.49 -11.02
C SER A 34 18.66 -16.49 -10.16
N SER A 35 19.04 -16.13 -8.93
CA SER A 35 19.13 -17.05 -7.76
C SER A 35 19.94 -16.50 -6.58
N ALA A 36 19.24 -15.83 -5.66
CA ALA A 36 19.45 -15.98 -4.22
C ALA A 36 18.11 -15.59 -3.57
N SER A 37 17.22 -16.56 -3.37
CA SER A 37 15.78 -16.34 -3.13
C SER A 37 15.42 -15.52 -1.87
N SER A 38 16.41 -15.07 -1.10
CA SER A 38 16.25 -14.24 0.09
C SER A 38 17.13 -12.99 0.15
N LYS A 39 18.01 -12.75 -0.82
CA LYS A 39 18.97 -11.63 -0.79
C LYS A 39 18.52 -10.47 -1.68
N TRP A 40 19.07 -9.30 -1.40
CA TRP A 40 18.94 -8.11 -2.24
C TRP A 40 20.05 -8.06 -3.28
N TRP A 41 19.71 -7.72 -4.52
CA TRP A 41 20.71 -7.32 -5.50
C TRP A 41 21.03 -5.84 -5.29
N GLY A 42 22.23 -5.54 -4.81
CA GLY A 42 22.72 -4.21 -4.51
C GLY A 42 23.63 -3.69 -5.61
N GLU A 43 23.32 -2.50 -6.12
CA GLU A 43 24.12 -1.70 -7.04
C GLU A 43 24.61 -0.46 -6.30
N TYR A 44 25.93 -0.22 -6.28
CA TYR A 44 26.53 0.91 -5.56
C TYR A 44 27.25 1.84 -6.54
N PHE A 45 27.03 3.14 -6.40
CA PHE A 45 27.49 4.17 -7.32
C PHE A 45 28.40 5.16 -6.59
N ALA A 46 29.52 5.51 -7.22
CA ALA A 46 30.43 6.56 -6.73
C ALA A 46 29.93 7.98 -7.08
N ASN A 47 28.61 8.19 -7.03
CA ASN A 47 27.92 9.47 -7.16
C ASN A 47 26.58 9.40 -6.43
N ARG A 48 26.00 10.55 -6.09
CA ARG A 48 24.74 10.66 -5.34
C ARG A 48 23.48 10.37 -6.17
N ASP A 49 23.60 10.43 -7.49
CA ASP A 49 22.45 10.56 -8.38
C ASP A 49 22.03 9.22 -9.04
N LEU A 50 22.63 8.10 -8.63
CA LEU A 50 22.39 6.76 -9.20
C LEU A 50 22.65 6.71 -10.72
N THR A 51 23.66 7.46 -11.18
CA THR A 51 23.97 7.60 -12.62
C THR A 51 25.21 6.79 -13.01
N GLY A 52 25.27 6.43 -14.30
CA GLY A 52 26.38 5.65 -14.84
C GLY A 52 26.33 4.17 -14.46
N ALA A 53 27.43 3.46 -14.71
CA ALA A 53 27.57 2.07 -14.27
C ALA A 53 27.85 2.02 -12.76
N PRO A 54 27.27 1.05 -12.02
CA PRO A 54 27.62 0.86 -10.63
C PRO A 54 29.11 0.51 -10.50
N ALA A 55 29.78 1.10 -9.52
CA ALA A 55 31.19 0.83 -9.23
C ALA A 55 31.37 -0.58 -8.65
N ILE A 56 30.39 -1.05 -7.86
CA ILE A 56 30.29 -2.45 -7.46
C ILE A 56 28.83 -2.93 -7.50
N THR A 57 28.67 -4.24 -7.67
CA THR A 57 27.40 -4.92 -7.50
C THR A 57 27.58 -6.16 -6.64
N ARG A 58 26.65 -6.45 -5.73
CA ARG A 58 26.71 -7.66 -4.90
C ARG A 58 25.34 -8.08 -4.39
N TYR A 59 25.30 -9.28 -3.80
CA TYR A 59 24.15 -9.71 -3.02
C TYR A 59 24.31 -9.35 -1.55
N ASP A 60 23.34 -8.63 -1.01
CA ASP A 60 23.27 -8.29 0.41
C ASP A 60 22.17 -9.09 1.13
N ASP A 61 22.39 -9.39 2.40
CA ASP A 61 21.42 -10.14 3.20
C ASP A 61 20.19 -9.30 3.56
N ALA A 62 19.02 -9.92 3.52
CA ALA A 62 17.80 -9.27 3.99
C ALA A 62 17.71 -9.30 5.52
N VAL A 63 17.33 -8.17 6.12
CA VAL A 63 17.11 -8.02 7.56
C VAL A 63 15.65 -7.64 7.78
N ASN A 64 14.88 -8.51 8.45
CA ASN A 64 13.43 -8.33 8.65
C ASN A 64 12.65 -8.03 7.35
N GLY A 65 13.04 -8.69 6.24
CA GLY A 65 12.47 -8.48 4.91
C GLY A 65 13.08 -7.31 4.13
N GLY A 66 13.66 -6.31 4.81
CA GLY A 66 14.30 -5.14 4.21
C GLY A 66 15.83 -5.17 4.27
N ILE A 67 16.46 -4.02 4.51
CA ILE A 67 17.92 -3.82 4.57
C ILE A 67 18.34 -3.09 5.86
N ASP A 68 19.54 -3.35 6.36
CA ASP A 68 20.10 -2.66 7.52
C ASP A 68 21.62 -2.48 7.38
N PHE A 69 22.05 -1.26 7.07
CA PHE A 69 23.46 -0.88 6.96
C PHE A 69 23.77 0.35 7.79
N ASN A 70 24.93 0.30 8.43
CA ASN A 70 25.51 1.42 9.16
C ASN A 70 27.00 1.52 8.81
N TRP A 71 27.35 2.46 7.94
CA TRP A 71 28.75 2.69 7.54
C TRP A 71 29.43 3.76 8.39
N GLY A 72 28.68 4.48 9.23
CA GLY A 72 29.21 5.62 9.98
C GLY A 72 29.83 6.62 9.01
N VAL A 73 31.05 7.08 9.29
CA VAL A 73 31.80 7.99 8.39
C VAL A 73 32.59 7.27 7.29
N GLY A 74 32.30 5.98 7.08
CA GLY A 74 33.01 5.11 6.14
C GLY A 74 32.27 4.92 4.82
N ASN A 75 32.58 3.82 4.13
CA ASN A 75 31.99 3.46 2.85
C ASN A 75 31.55 1.97 2.83
N PRO A 76 30.66 1.58 1.91
CA PRO A 76 30.26 0.18 1.72
C PRO A 76 31.33 -0.71 1.09
N HIS A 77 32.35 -0.11 0.46
CA HIS A 77 33.45 -0.78 -0.24
C HIS A 77 34.57 0.23 -0.59
N PRO A 78 35.86 -0.18 -0.65
CA PRO A 78 36.97 0.71 -1.00
C PRO A 78 36.85 1.46 -2.33
N ASP A 79 36.08 0.92 -3.30
CA ASP A 79 35.81 1.56 -4.60
C ASP A 79 34.67 2.60 -4.55
N ILE A 80 34.06 2.78 -3.38
CA ILE A 80 33.00 3.76 -3.13
C ILE A 80 33.56 4.85 -2.20
N PRO A 81 33.41 6.15 -2.53
CA PRO A 81 33.82 7.22 -1.65
C PRO A 81 33.03 7.20 -0.34
N ALA A 82 33.60 7.79 0.72
CA ALA A 82 32.91 7.90 2.02
C ALA A 82 31.70 8.84 1.96
N ASP A 83 31.79 9.89 1.13
CA ASP A 83 30.72 10.87 0.91
C ASP A 83 30.29 10.84 -0.58
N ASN A 84 29.11 11.39 -0.89
CA ASN A 84 28.58 11.52 -2.25
C ASN A 84 28.46 10.19 -3.01
N PHE A 85 27.93 9.16 -2.34
CA PHE A 85 27.63 7.88 -2.97
C PHE A 85 26.13 7.60 -2.95
N SER A 86 25.70 6.61 -3.72
CA SER A 86 24.33 6.12 -3.71
C SER A 86 24.28 4.61 -3.90
N ALA A 87 23.14 4.03 -3.54
CA ALA A 87 22.92 2.61 -3.69
C ALA A 87 21.47 2.34 -4.10
N ARG A 88 21.28 1.29 -4.90
CA ARG A 88 19.99 0.75 -5.29
C ARG A 88 19.95 -0.74 -4.96
N TRP A 89 18.96 -1.15 -4.19
CA TRP A 89 18.68 -2.56 -3.92
C TRP A 89 17.39 -2.97 -4.60
N THR A 90 17.41 -4.12 -5.26
CA THR A 90 16.23 -4.72 -5.90
C THR A 90 16.01 -6.16 -5.44
N ARG A 91 14.75 -6.51 -5.21
CA ARG A 91 14.35 -7.87 -4.83
C ARG A 91 12.86 -8.12 -5.13
N GLU A 92 12.54 -9.29 -5.66
CA GLU A 92 11.17 -9.80 -5.72
C GLU A 92 10.68 -10.20 -4.32
N THR A 93 9.54 -9.64 -3.89
CA THR A 93 8.93 -9.92 -2.59
C THR A 93 7.46 -10.28 -2.74
N TRP A 94 7.03 -11.34 -2.07
CA TRP A 94 5.61 -11.68 -1.95
C TRP A 94 4.94 -10.89 -0.81
N PHE A 95 3.83 -10.23 -1.12
CA PHE A 95 2.97 -9.56 -0.15
C PHE A 95 1.63 -10.30 -0.04
N ASN A 96 1.09 -10.40 1.18
CA ASN A 96 -0.20 -11.07 1.45
C ASN A 96 -1.42 -10.16 1.23
N GLY A 97 -1.21 -9.01 0.57
CA GLY A 97 -2.24 -7.98 0.43
C GLY A 97 -2.49 -7.22 1.72
N GLY A 98 -2.86 -5.94 1.66
CA GLY A 98 -3.23 -5.14 2.83
C GLY A 98 -2.24 -4.02 3.13
N THR A 99 -2.47 -3.30 4.22
CA THR A 99 -1.64 -2.16 4.60
C THR A 99 -0.37 -2.63 5.32
N TYR A 100 0.76 -2.14 4.84
CA TYR A 100 2.07 -2.33 5.42
C TYR A 100 2.59 -1.00 5.94
N ARG A 101 3.16 -1.02 7.15
CA ARG A 101 3.93 0.07 7.73
C ARG A 101 5.37 -0.14 7.36
N PHE A 102 5.92 0.77 6.57
CA PHE A 102 7.33 0.90 6.27
C PHE A 102 7.98 1.72 7.38
N THR A 103 8.98 1.15 8.04
CA THR A 103 9.85 1.84 8.99
C THR A 103 11.15 2.16 8.28
N VAL A 104 11.49 3.44 8.24
CA VAL A 104 12.68 3.94 7.52
C VAL A 104 13.53 4.79 8.44
N ILE A 105 14.83 4.49 8.49
CA ILE A 105 15.87 5.30 9.13
C ILE A 105 16.92 5.51 8.06
N SER A 106 17.11 6.74 7.59
CA SER A 106 18.11 7.05 6.58
C SER A 106 18.89 8.31 6.94
N ASP A 107 20.16 8.31 6.60
CA ASP A 107 21.05 9.47 6.61
C ASP A 107 21.95 9.24 5.39
N ASP A 108 21.71 9.86 4.23
CA ASP A 108 20.70 10.88 3.90
C ASP A 108 19.39 10.33 3.28
N GLY A 109 19.21 10.50 1.96
CA GLY A 109 17.90 10.39 1.30
C GLY A 109 17.54 8.96 0.93
N VAL A 110 16.22 8.71 0.80
CA VAL A 110 15.69 7.37 0.55
C VAL A 110 14.41 7.42 -0.29
N ARG A 111 14.29 6.47 -1.23
CA ARG A 111 13.04 6.18 -1.95
C ARG A 111 12.75 4.68 -1.95
N ILE A 112 11.48 4.32 -1.86
CA ILE A 112 11.05 2.92 -1.89
C ILE A 112 9.91 2.76 -2.89
N TRP A 113 10.05 1.79 -3.79
CA TRP A 113 8.98 1.33 -4.68
C TRP A 113 8.60 -0.11 -4.36
N VAL A 114 7.31 -0.41 -4.50
CA VAL A 114 6.77 -1.76 -4.53
C VAL A 114 5.96 -1.90 -5.83
N GLY A 115 6.43 -2.71 -6.76
CA GLY A 115 5.95 -2.68 -8.14
C GLY A 115 6.26 -1.30 -8.76
N ASP A 116 5.24 -0.69 -9.35
CA ASP A 116 5.33 0.66 -9.91
C ASP A 116 4.97 1.78 -8.90
N GLN A 117 4.54 1.42 -7.69
CA GLN A 117 4.08 2.38 -6.68
C GLN A 117 5.25 2.90 -5.85
N LEU A 118 5.47 4.23 -5.87
CA LEU A 118 6.38 4.93 -4.95
C LEU A 118 5.71 5.04 -3.56
N VAL A 119 6.20 4.29 -2.58
CA VAL A 119 5.64 4.21 -1.22
C VAL A 119 6.43 5.02 -0.19
N VAL A 120 7.66 5.44 -0.50
CA VAL A 120 8.41 6.40 0.31
C VAL A 120 9.19 7.31 -0.62
N ASP A 121 9.05 8.62 -0.43
CA ASP A 121 9.78 9.64 -1.19
C ASP A 121 10.40 10.69 -0.26
N GLU A 122 11.62 10.41 0.20
CA GLU A 122 12.40 11.30 1.07
C GLU A 122 13.78 11.55 0.44
N TRP A 123 13.81 11.93 -0.84
CA TRP A 123 15.04 12.17 -1.60
C TRP A 123 15.67 13.55 -1.31
N ARG A 124 16.11 13.75 -0.06
CA ARG A 124 16.71 14.99 0.44
C ARG A 124 17.64 14.71 1.62
N ASP A 125 18.57 15.63 1.89
CA ASP A 125 19.46 15.58 3.05
C ASP A 125 18.64 15.50 4.36
N ARG A 126 19.02 14.60 5.27
CA ARG A 126 18.32 14.37 6.54
C ARG A 126 19.13 13.51 7.50
N ASP A 127 18.96 13.75 8.79
CA ASP A 127 19.53 12.87 9.82
C ASP A 127 18.75 11.53 9.91
N ALA A 128 19.42 10.53 10.50
CA ALA A 128 18.93 9.17 10.83
C ALA A 128 17.76 9.12 11.85
N THR A 129 16.70 9.87 11.61
CA THR A 129 15.46 9.85 12.41
C THR A 129 14.43 8.89 11.82
N PRO A 130 13.82 7.99 12.63
CA PRO A 130 12.81 7.08 12.14
C PRO A 130 11.61 7.79 11.50
N ARG A 131 11.05 7.15 10.47
CA ARG A 131 9.76 7.47 9.85
C ARG A 131 8.94 6.21 9.70
N TYR A 132 7.62 6.39 9.80
CA TYR A 132 6.63 5.33 9.64
C TYR A 132 5.65 5.76 8.56
N ILE A 133 5.56 4.98 7.49
CA ILE A 133 4.71 5.28 6.35
C ILE A 133 3.84 4.07 6.06
N ASP A 134 2.52 4.29 5.99
CA ASP A 134 1.55 3.22 5.79
C ASP A 134 1.05 3.22 4.35
N HIS A 135 1.21 2.10 3.64
CA HIS A 135 0.72 1.93 2.28
C HIS A 135 0.01 0.58 2.10
N TYR A 136 -1.11 0.60 1.38
CA TYR A 136 -1.72 -0.62 0.88
C TYR A 136 -0.87 -1.21 -0.23
N ILE A 137 -0.53 -2.49 -0.09
CA ILE A 137 0.16 -3.28 -1.11
C ILE A 137 -0.78 -4.40 -1.56
N PRO A 138 -1.06 -4.54 -2.86
CA PRO A 138 -1.86 -5.67 -3.38
C PRO A 138 -1.19 -7.03 -3.07
N ALA A 139 -1.99 -8.08 -2.93
CA ALA A 139 -1.43 -9.43 -2.79
C ALA A 139 -0.70 -9.83 -4.08
N GLY A 140 0.44 -10.51 -3.95
CA GLY A 140 1.23 -10.96 -5.10
C GLY A 140 2.73 -10.77 -4.92
N ALA A 141 3.48 -11.22 -5.93
CA ALA A 141 4.90 -10.92 -6.06
C ALA A 141 5.06 -9.52 -6.67
N HIS A 142 5.88 -8.69 -6.02
CA HIS A 142 6.20 -7.35 -6.48
C HIS A 142 7.72 -7.15 -6.46
N PRO A 143 8.30 -6.49 -7.48
CA PRO A 143 9.66 -5.99 -7.37
C PRO A 143 9.68 -4.88 -6.33
N VAL A 144 10.49 -5.02 -5.30
CA VAL A 144 10.79 -3.95 -4.35
C VAL A 144 12.10 -3.31 -4.78
N ARG A 145 12.10 -1.99 -4.91
CA ARG A 145 13.30 -1.18 -5.15
C ARG A 145 13.49 -0.22 -4.00
N ILE A 146 14.66 -0.25 -3.38
CA ILE A 146 15.09 0.73 -2.38
C ILE A 146 16.24 1.52 -3.00
N GLU A 147 16.12 2.84 -3.00
CA GLU A 147 17.19 3.74 -3.39
C GLU A 147 17.61 4.57 -2.20
N TYR A 148 18.90 4.83 -2.09
CA TYR A 148 19.52 5.59 -1.02
C TYR A 148 20.63 6.46 -1.57
N PHE A 149 20.85 7.62 -0.95
CA PHE A 149 22.08 8.37 -1.16
C PHE A 149 22.67 8.85 0.16
N GLU A 150 24.00 9.00 0.15
CA GLU A 150 24.77 9.70 1.17
C GLU A 150 25.36 10.98 0.57
N HIS A 151 25.14 12.12 1.21
CA HIS A 151 25.77 13.37 0.82
C HIS A 151 27.07 13.58 1.59
N ARG A 152 27.01 13.60 2.92
CA ARG A 152 28.17 13.87 3.78
C ARG A 152 27.98 13.36 5.20
N GLY A 153 29.07 12.86 5.79
CA GLY A 153 29.11 12.58 7.21
C GLY A 153 28.70 11.15 7.54
N GLY A 154 27.56 10.96 8.21
CA GLY A 154 27.19 9.68 8.79
C GLY A 154 26.24 8.88 7.91
N ALA A 155 26.71 7.82 7.28
CA ALA A 155 25.91 7.01 6.37
C ALA A 155 25.16 5.86 7.09
N ARG A 156 23.82 5.93 7.11
CA ARG A 156 22.93 4.91 7.68
C ARG A 156 21.73 4.67 6.78
N ILE A 157 21.36 3.41 6.58
CA ILE A 157 20.05 3.04 6.04
C ILE A 157 19.49 1.81 6.75
N ASN A 158 18.29 1.93 7.28
CA ASN A 158 17.48 0.83 7.78
C ASN A 158 16.09 0.95 7.17
N VAL A 159 15.67 -0.11 6.50
CA VAL A 159 14.32 -0.22 5.95
C VAL A 159 13.76 -1.55 6.41
N SER A 160 12.56 -1.52 6.96
CA SER A 160 11.77 -2.72 7.23
C SER A 160 10.30 -2.42 6.99
N TRP A 161 9.48 -3.44 6.86
CA TRP A 161 8.04 -3.27 6.82
C TRP A 161 7.33 -4.38 7.57
N LYS A 162 6.18 -4.02 8.14
CA LYS A 162 5.28 -4.96 8.79
C LYS A 162 3.88 -4.73 8.27
N ARG A 163 3.17 -5.80 7.94
CA ARG A 163 1.73 -5.72 7.66
C ARG A 163 1.03 -5.24 8.93
N ILE A 164 0.41 -4.06 8.87
CA ILE A 164 -0.35 -3.46 9.96
C ILE A 164 -1.85 -3.46 9.70
N VAL A 165 -2.33 -3.92 8.54
CA VAL A 165 -3.75 -4.28 8.34
C VAL A 165 -3.83 -5.74 7.92
N GLY A 166 -4.52 -6.65 8.64
CA GLY A 166 -5.44 -6.47 9.80
C GLY A 166 -4.85 -5.86 11.08
N GLY A 167 -5.23 -4.61 11.40
CA GLY A 167 -4.61 -3.78 12.46
C GLY A 167 -4.57 -2.25 12.22
N ALA A 168 -5.31 -1.72 11.24
CA ALA A 168 -6.02 -0.47 11.45
C ALA A 168 -7.40 -0.93 11.92
N THR A 169 -7.70 -0.72 13.18
CA THR A 169 -8.98 -1.06 13.78
C THR A 169 -10.08 -0.21 13.15
N TRP A 170 -11.30 -0.70 13.23
CA TRP A 170 -12.48 0.13 13.00
C TRP A 170 -12.58 1.11 14.15
N HIS A 171 -12.64 2.40 13.83
CA HIS A 171 -12.97 3.40 14.83
C HIS A 171 -14.47 3.31 15.10
N ALA A 172 -14.85 2.87 16.30
CA ALA A 172 -16.22 2.63 16.72
C ALA A 172 -16.69 3.75 17.65
N GLU A 173 -17.83 4.35 17.32
CA GLU A 173 -18.54 5.30 18.18
C GLU A 173 -19.89 4.71 18.57
N TYR A 174 -20.11 4.50 19.87
CA TYR A 174 -21.35 3.93 20.43
C TYR A 174 -22.25 5.01 21.04
N TYR A 175 -23.56 4.83 20.92
CA TYR A 175 -24.60 5.74 21.38
C TYR A 175 -25.68 4.95 22.13
N ASN A 176 -26.25 5.51 23.19
CA ASN A 176 -27.37 4.91 23.94
C ASN A 176 -28.75 5.29 23.36
N THR A 177 -28.82 5.31 22.04
CA THR A 177 -30.01 5.58 21.21
C THR A 177 -29.87 4.81 19.89
N ARG A 178 -30.98 4.47 19.23
CA ARG A 178 -30.98 3.73 17.95
C ARG A 178 -30.68 4.61 16.73
N ASP A 179 -30.75 5.92 16.87
CA ASP A 179 -30.71 6.90 15.78
C ASP A 179 -29.48 7.81 15.82
N PHE A 180 -28.43 7.41 16.54
CA PHE A 180 -27.20 8.18 16.75
C PHE A 180 -27.42 9.53 17.44
N ALA A 181 -28.56 9.72 18.12
CA ALA A 181 -28.83 10.93 18.88
C ALA A 181 -28.11 10.93 20.23
N GLY A 182 -27.73 12.13 20.69
CA GLY A 182 -27.04 12.32 21.97
C GLY A 182 -25.52 12.15 21.88
N PRO A 183 -24.82 12.13 23.03
CA PRO A 183 -23.38 12.02 23.06
C PRO A 183 -22.91 10.59 22.74
N VAL A 184 -21.71 10.48 22.16
CA VAL A 184 -20.98 9.21 22.10
C VAL A 184 -20.67 8.77 23.53
N VAL A 185 -21.13 7.57 23.90
CA VAL A 185 -20.95 7.01 25.26
C VAL A 185 -19.70 6.14 25.36
N LEU A 186 -19.21 5.62 24.24
CA LEU A 186 -17.97 4.87 24.14
C LEU A 186 -17.33 5.09 22.77
N GLN A 187 -16.02 5.37 22.76
CA GLN A 187 -15.18 5.27 21.56
C GLN A 187 -14.15 4.17 21.77
N ARG A 188 -14.03 3.27 20.80
CA ARG A 188 -12.97 2.25 20.84
C ARG A 188 -12.54 1.82 19.45
N GLU A 189 -11.50 1.01 19.47
CA GLU A 189 -10.84 0.50 18.29
C GLU A 189 -11.11 -1.01 18.17
N ASP A 190 -11.94 -1.39 17.20
CA ASP A 190 -12.37 -2.78 17.00
C ASP A 190 -11.56 -3.46 15.89
N ALA A 191 -10.99 -4.64 16.15
CA ALA A 191 -10.17 -5.34 15.16
C ALA A 191 -10.97 -5.85 13.94
N ALA A 192 -12.26 -6.14 14.16
CA ALA A 192 -13.23 -6.57 13.16
C ALA A 192 -14.64 -6.15 13.59
N ILE A 193 -15.57 -6.10 12.64
CA ILE A 193 -17.00 -6.02 12.91
C ILE A 193 -17.53 -7.46 12.84
N ASP A 194 -17.40 -8.17 13.96
CA ASP A 194 -17.80 -9.57 14.13
C ASP A 194 -18.16 -9.76 15.61
N PHE A 195 -19.38 -9.39 15.96
CA PHE A 195 -19.86 -9.32 17.33
C PHE A 195 -21.08 -10.22 17.53
N ASN A 196 -21.10 -10.89 18.68
CA ASN A 196 -22.28 -11.55 19.22
C ASN A 196 -22.36 -11.20 20.71
N TRP A 197 -23.22 -10.24 21.06
CA TRP A 197 -23.43 -9.80 22.43
C TRP A 197 -24.53 -10.58 23.16
N GLU A 198 -25.26 -11.47 22.46
CA GLU A 198 -26.39 -12.23 23.00
C GLU A 198 -27.45 -11.34 23.67
N HIS A 199 -27.45 -11.26 25.01
CA HIS A 199 -28.35 -10.41 25.80
C HIS A 199 -27.59 -9.38 26.66
N ASP A 200 -26.27 -9.30 26.49
CA ASP A 200 -25.39 -8.36 27.17
C ASP A 200 -25.18 -7.09 26.32
N SER A 201 -24.45 -6.12 26.88
CA SER A 201 -24.06 -4.91 26.16
C SER A 201 -22.61 -4.98 25.62
N PRO A 202 -22.27 -4.18 24.60
CA PRO A 202 -20.89 -4.09 24.10
C PRO A 202 -19.85 -3.63 25.14
N ASP A 203 -20.30 -2.92 26.17
CA ASP A 203 -19.53 -2.34 27.28
C ASP A 203 -20.50 -1.85 28.39
N PRO A 204 -20.10 -1.79 29.68
CA PRO A 204 -20.94 -1.24 30.76
C PRO A 204 -21.45 0.20 30.56
N ALA A 205 -20.80 1.00 29.71
CA ALA A 205 -21.26 2.35 29.35
C ALA A 205 -22.37 2.35 28.29
N VAL A 206 -22.57 1.22 27.59
CA VAL A 206 -23.57 1.04 26.52
C VAL A 206 -24.76 0.26 27.07
N ASN A 207 -25.98 0.65 26.70
CA ASN A 207 -27.19 -0.07 27.08
C ASN A 207 -27.19 -1.48 26.44
N PRO A 208 -27.78 -2.50 27.09
CA PRO A 208 -27.97 -3.82 26.48
C PRO A 208 -28.92 -3.83 25.26
N ASP A 209 -29.81 -2.85 25.19
CA ASP A 209 -30.82 -2.68 24.14
C ASP A 209 -31.02 -1.17 23.91
N ASN A 210 -31.54 -0.77 22.75
CA ASN A 210 -31.72 0.61 22.31
C ASN A 210 -30.39 1.37 22.23
N PHE A 211 -29.42 0.79 21.52
CA PHE A 211 -28.14 1.41 21.24
C PHE A 211 -27.83 1.40 19.75
N SER A 212 -26.85 2.20 19.35
CA SER A 212 -26.32 2.17 17.99
C SER A 212 -24.81 2.35 18.00
N VAL A 213 -24.17 1.90 16.93
CA VAL A 213 -22.72 2.06 16.75
C VAL A 213 -22.41 2.37 15.29
N ARG A 214 -21.48 3.29 15.11
CA ARG A 214 -20.88 3.64 13.82
C ARG A 214 -19.42 3.21 13.83
N TRP A 215 -19.09 2.26 12.96
CA TRP A 215 -17.71 1.90 12.65
C TRP A 215 -17.25 2.62 11.40
N THR A 216 -16.10 3.30 11.48
CA THR A 216 -15.49 3.98 10.33
C THR A 216 -14.10 3.44 10.08
N ARG A 217 -13.76 3.21 8.81
CA ARG A 217 -12.42 2.81 8.42
C ARG A 217 -12.08 3.16 6.98
N THR A 218 -10.88 3.66 6.75
CA THR A 218 -10.33 3.79 5.40
C THR A 218 -9.49 2.57 5.03
N LEU A 219 -9.82 1.94 3.91
CA LEU A 219 -9.25 0.68 3.42
C LEU A 219 -8.76 0.84 1.98
N GLY A 220 -7.65 0.16 1.66
CA GLY A 220 -7.16 0.07 0.28
C GLY A 220 -7.89 -1.04 -0.49
N PHE A 221 -8.36 -0.73 -1.68
CA PHE A 221 -8.97 -1.68 -2.61
C PHE A 221 -8.19 -1.73 -3.93
N THR A 222 -8.23 -2.88 -4.59
CA THR A 222 -7.85 -2.99 -6.00
C THR A 222 -9.06 -2.65 -6.87
N ALA A 223 -8.85 -2.18 -8.10
CA ALA A 223 -9.98 -1.89 -8.98
C ALA A 223 -10.84 -3.13 -9.24
N GLY A 224 -12.15 -3.05 -8.98
CA GLY A 224 -13.06 -4.18 -9.15
C GLY A 224 -14.46 -3.96 -8.57
N VAL A 225 -15.35 -4.91 -8.85
CA VAL A 225 -16.67 -4.96 -8.21
C VAL A 225 -16.56 -5.78 -6.93
N TYR A 226 -16.94 -5.18 -5.81
CA TYR A 226 -16.96 -5.81 -4.50
C TYR A 226 -18.39 -6.02 -4.04
N ARG A 227 -18.64 -7.18 -3.44
CA ARG A 227 -19.88 -7.48 -2.73
C ARG A 227 -19.66 -7.37 -1.24
N PHE A 228 -20.45 -6.55 -0.58
CA PHE A 228 -20.53 -6.46 0.87
C PHE A 228 -21.63 -7.39 1.38
N PHE A 229 -21.43 -7.94 2.57
CA PHE A 229 -22.36 -8.82 3.26
C PHE A 229 -22.54 -8.30 4.68
N ALA A 230 -23.77 -8.28 5.17
CA ALA A 230 -24.08 -7.93 6.55
C ALA A 230 -25.18 -8.84 7.09
N SER A 231 -24.94 -9.40 8.27
CA SER A 231 -25.90 -10.21 9.03
C SER A 231 -25.98 -9.60 10.42
N VAL A 232 -27.18 -9.22 10.85
CA VAL A 232 -27.37 -8.40 12.06
C VAL A 232 -28.68 -8.75 12.76
N ASP A 233 -28.78 -8.36 14.01
CA ASP A 233 -30.00 -8.30 14.83
C ASP A 233 -29.82 -6.99 15.61
N ASP A 234 -30.44 -5.85 15.32
CA ASP A 234 -31.49 -5.55 14.33
C ASP A 234 -30.96 -4.96 13.00
N GLY A 235 -30.71 -3.65 12.95
CA GLY A 235 -30.61 -2.90 11.71
C GLY A 235 -29.17 -2.61 11.28
N VAL A 236 -28.92 -2.53 9.98
CA VAL A 236 -27.58 -2.21 9.44
C VAL A 236 -27.64 -1.36 8.18
N ARG A 237 -26.65 -0.47 8.05
CA ARG A 237 -26.34 0.23 6.81
C ARG A 237 -24.83 0.20 6.55
N VAL A 238 -24.45 0.11 5.29
CA VAL A 238 -23.04 0.13 4.86
C VAL A 238 -22.87 1.18 3.77
N TRP A 239 -21.92 2.09 3.97
CA TRP A 239 -21.51 3.08 2.98
C TRP A 239 -20.07 2.87 2.57
N VAL A 240 -19.78 3.20 1.31
CA VAL A 240 -18.43 3.27 0.77
C VAL A 240 -18.29 4.59 0.02
N ASP A 241 -17.36 5.43 0.45
CA ASP A 241 -17.17 6.80 -0.07
C ASP A 241 -18.49 7.58 -0.17
N ASP A 242 -19.24 7.61 0.94
CA ASP A 242 -20.55 8.25 1.06
C ASP A 242 -21.67 7.63 0.17
N GLN A 243 -21.40 6.55 -0.56
CA GLN A 243 -22.41 5.80 -1.32
C GLN A 243 -23.00 4.68 -0.47
N LEU A 244 -24.32 4.69 -0.28
CA LEU A 244 -25.05 3.64 0.44
C LEU A 244 -25.06 2.34 -0.40
N VAL A 245 -24.40 1.31 0.12
CA VAL A 245 -24.25 0.00 -0.53
C VAL A 245 -25.24 -1.02 0.02
N ILE A 246 -25.45 -1.03 1.34
CA ILE A 246 -26.47 -1.86 2.01
C ILE A 246 -27.38 -0.94 2.81
N ASP A 247 -28.69 -1.07 2.61
CA ASP A 247 -29.71 -0.45 3.45
C ASP A 247 -30.69 -1.50 3.98
N ALA A 248 -30.44 -1.92 5.22
CA ALA A 248 -31.30 -2.83 5.97
C ALA A 248 -31.59 -2.23 7.35
N TRP A 249 -31.95 -0.94 7.38
CA TRP A 249 -32.28 -0.19 8.59
C TRP A 249 -33.70 -0.47 9.07
N LYS A 250 -33.94 -1.70 9.53
CA LYS A 250 -35.23 -2.21 10.01
C LYS A 250 -35.01 -3.28 11.07
N ASP A 251 -36.02 -3.47 11.92
CA ASP A 251 -36.01 -4.53 12.93
C ASP A 251 -36.07 -5.89 12.24
N GLN A 252 -35.16 -6.79 12.61
CA GLN A 252 -34.99 -8.10 11.98
C GLN A 252 -34.07 -8.97 12.84
N THR A 253 -34.34 -10.27 12.87
CA THR A 253 -33.53 -11.22 13.63
C THR A 253 -32.72 -12.14 12.73
N GLN A 254 -31.67 -12.75 13.27
CA GLN A 254 -30.91 -13.77 12.56
C GLN A 254 -31.67 -15.12 12.47
N PRO A 255 -31.44 -15.94 11.42
CA PRO A 255 -30.51 -15.72 10.32
C PRO A 255 -31.05 -14.78 9.24
N ASN A 256 -30.26 -13.77 8.89
CA ASN A 256 -30.47 -12.92 7.72
C ASN A 256 -29.12 -12.60 7.08
N THR A 257 -29.14 -12.17 5.82
CA THR A 257 -27.96 -11.65 5.14
C THR A 257 -28.41 -10.63 4.12
N SER A 258 -28.00 -9.38 4.32
CA SER A 258 -28.13 -8.30 3.35
C SER A 258 -26.86 -8.19 2.52
N THR A 259 -26.99 -7.85 1.24
CA THR A 259 -25.85 -7.73 0.33
C THR A 259 -25.98 -6.49 -0.56
N GLY A 260 -24.85 -5.95 -0.97
CA GLY A 260 -24.78 -4.84 -1.91
C GLY A 260 -23.47 -4.86 -2.68
N ASP A 261 -23.53 -4.49 -3.96
CA ASP A 261 -22.39 -4.49 -4.86
C ASP A 261 -21.98 -3.05 -5.19
N ILE A 262 -20.68 -2.77 -5.21
CA ILE A 262 -20.14 -1.49 -5.65
C ILE A 262 -18.85 -1.69 -6.45
N TYR A 263 -18.68 -0.92 -7.51
CA TYR A 263 -17.40 -0.83 -8.20
C TYR A 263 -16.49 0.15 -7.45
N LEU A 264 -15.31 -0.31 -7.07
CA LEU A 264 -14.27 0.52 -6.46
C LEU A 264 -13.10 0.64 -7.43
N PRO A 265 -12.63 1.86 -7.75
CA PRO A 265 -11.31 2.07 -8.31
C PRO A 265 -10.20 1.49 -7.42
N ALA A 266 -8.97 1.42 -7.96
CA ALA A 266 -7.83 1.14 -7.11
C ALA A 266 -7.53 2.39 -6.26
N GLY A 267 -7.37 2.24 -4.95
CA GLY A 267 -7.14 3.38 -4.06
C GLY A 267 -7.62 3.15 -2.65
N LEU A 268 -7.64 4.23 -1.86
CA LEU A 268 -8.21 4.25 -0.53
C LEU A 268 -9.68 4.63 -0.61
N HIS A 269 -10.51 3.87 0.08
CA HIS A 269 -11.96 4.06 0.19
C HIS A 269 -12.36 4.06 1.66
N THR A 270 -13.24 4.97 2.06
CA THR A 270 -13.78 5.03 3.42
C THR A 270 -15.05 4.19 3.49
N ILE A 271 -15.03 3.22 4.40
CA ILE A 271 -16.17 2.37 4.72
C ILE A 271 -16.76 2.84 6.04
N VAL A 272 -18.06 3.07 6.04
CA VAL A 272 -18.85 3.31 7.25
C VAL A 272 -19.84 2.17 7.38
N VAL A 273 -19.91 1.58 8.57
CA VAL A 273 -20.93 0.60 8.93
C VAL A 273 -21.69 1.16 10.12
N GLU A 274 -23.00 1.30 9.98
CA GLU A 274 -23.90 1.70 11.05
C GLU A 274 -24.76 0.50 11.43
N TYR A 275 -24.96 0.34 12.73
CA TYR A 275 -25.80 -0.71 13.29
C TYR A 275 -26.65 -0.14 14.44
N TYR A 276 -27.84 -0.70 14.64
CA TYR A 276 -28.62 -0.51 15.86
C TYR A 276 -29.13 -1.85 16.41
N GLU A 277 -29.28 -1.87 17.73
CA GLU A 277 -30.08 -2.80 18.53
C GLU A 277 -31.23 -2.01 19.15
#